data_AF-A0A1E3I180-F1
#
_entry.id   AF-A0A1E3I180-F1
#
_cell.length_a   1.000
_cell.length_b   1.000
_cell.length_c   1.000
_cell.angle_alpha   90.00
_cell.angle_beta   90.00
_cell.angle_gamma   90.00
#
_symmetry.space_group_name_H-M   'P 1'
#
loop_
_entity.id
_entity.type
_entity.pdbx_description
1 polymer ?
#
loop_
_entity_poly.entity_id
_entity_poly.type
_entity_poly.pdbx_seq_one_letter_code
_entity_poly.pdbx_strand_id
1 'polypeptide(L)'
;MDKLGISPTDTLSSDKSIEINDVMFCEHGLEVCKTCEFDGREDNDAMMGLNPAPRAPLELPAHYKNQKDGSYTCKQHGNANCKSCFSWKKQITKLHKEGKKAAAKKKDNGTNLY
;
A
#
# COMPACT_ATOMS: atom_id res chain seq x y z
N MET A 1 -25.34 -33.51 18.61
CA MET A 1 -24.06 -33.82 17.95
C MET A 1 -23.62 -32.59 17.18
N ASP A 2 -22.58 -31.99 17.71
CA ASP A 2 -22.02 -30.69 17.35
C ASP A 2 -21.50 -30.68 15.92
N LYS A 3 -22.06 -29.78 15.10
CA LYS A 3 -21.66 -29.57 13.71
C LYS A 3 -20.34 -28.81 13.74
N LEU A 4 -19.26 -29.51 13.39
CA LEU A 4 -17.89 -29.02 13.33
C LEU A 4 -17.83 -27.64 12.64
N GLY A 5 -17.21 -26.69 13.35
CA GLY A 5 -17.06 -25.30 12.94
C GLY A 5 -16.27 -25.16 11.65
N ILE A 6 -16.94 -24.66 10.62
CA ILE A 6 -16.30 -23.90 9.55
C ILE A 6 -15.95 -22.53 10.13
N SER A 7 -14.67 -22.31 10.41
CA SER A 7 -14.13 -20.98 10.68
C SER A 7 -14.40 -20.08 9.48
N PRO A 8 -15.09 -18.94 9.61
CA PRO A 8 -15.50 -18.13 8.47
C PRO A 8 -14.40 -17.18 7.97
N THR A 9 -13.12 -17.50 8.14
CA THR A 9 -12.04 -16.53 7.89
C THR A 9 -11.10 -16.87 6.74
N ASP A 10 -11.20 -18.05 6.14
CA ASP A 10 -10.53 -18.30 4.86
C ASP A 10 -11.56 -18.35 3.74
N THR A 11 -11.39 -17.47 2.76
CA THR A 11 -12.05 -17.45 1.44
C THR A 11 -13.40 -16.72 1.40
N LEU A 12 -13.40 -15.40 1.12
CA LEU A 12 -14.34 -14.66 0.23
C LEU A 12 -14.19 -13.13 0.35
N SER A 13 -13.02 -12.58 0.00
CA SER A 13 -12.89 -11.23 -0.60
C SER A 13 -11.52 -11.10 -1.28
N SER A 14 -11.26 -12.01 -2.22
CA SER A 14 -10.11 -11.98 -3.12
C SER A 14 -10.32 -11.02 -4.31
N ASP A 15 -11.40 -10.23 -4.35
CA ASP A 15 -11.92 -9.74 -5.64
C ASP A 15 -11.73 -8.25 -5.92
N LYS A 16 -10.95 -7.50 -5.13
CA LYS A 16 -10.76 -6.05 -5.37
C LYS A 16 -9.37 -5.49 -5.03
N SER A 17 -8.34 -6.33 -5.00
CA SER A 17 -6.94 -5.85 -4.88
C SER A 17 -6.29 -5.74 -6.27
N ILE A 18 -5.49 -4.70 -6.44
CA ILE A 18 -4.70 -4.40 -7.63
C ILE A 18 -3.24 -4.61 -7.26
N GLU A 19 -2.58 -5.57 -7.90
CA GLU A 19 -1.15 -5.80 -7.75
C GLU A 19 -0.37 -5.17 -8.90
N ILE A 20 0.59 -4.30 -8.57
CA ILE A 20 1.44 -3.63 -9.54
C ILE A 20 2.87 -3.72 -9.05
N ASN A 21 3.72 -4.47 -9.76
CA ASN A 21 5.14 -4.65 -9.43
C ASN A 21 5.36 -4.99 -7.94
N ASP A 22 4.65 -6.03 -7.47
CA ASP A 22 4.75 -6.59 -6.11
C ASP A 22 4.22 -5.69 -4.99
N VAL A 23 3.39 -4.70 -5.33
CA VAL A 23 2.66 -3.85 -4.36
C VAL A 23 1.18 -3.93 -4.60
N MET A 24 0.44 -4.11 -3.51
CA MET A 24 -0.99 -4.27 -3.47
C MET A 24 -1.70 -2.95 -3.13
N PHE A 25 -2.72 -2.63 -3.92
CA PHE A 25 -3.65 -1.53 -3.72
C PHE A 25 -5.07 -2.07 -3.72
N CYS A 26 -6.05 -1.29 -3.29
CA CYS A 26 -7.45 -1.61 -3.60
C CYS A 26 -7.82 -1.17 -5.03
N GLU A 27 -9.01 -1.54 -5.49
CA GLU A 27 -9.59 -1.10 -6.78
C GLU A 27 -9.66 0.42 -6.98
N HIS A 28 -9.72 1.18 -5.88
CA HIS A 28 -9.68 2.65 -5.93
C HIS A 28 -8.27 3.20 -6.17
N GLY A 29 -7.25 2.34 -6.24
CA GLY A 29 -5.85 2.73 -6.39
C GLY A 29 -5.25 3.30 -5.09
N LEU A 30 -5.76 2.88 -3.94
CA LEU A 30 -5.26 3.34 -2.64
C LEU A 30 -4.69 2.16 -1.86
N GLU A 31 -3.52 2.34 -1.26
CA GLU A 31 -2.94 1.36 -0.34
C GLU A 31 -3.68 1.35 1.00
N VAL A 32 -4.18 2.52 1.42
CA VAL A 32 -5.10 2.65 2.56
C VAL A 32 -6.37 3.31 2.07
N CYS A 33 -7.45 2.55 2.01
CA CYS A 33 -8.74 3.02 1.53
C CYS A 33 -9.77 2.93 2.64
N LYS A 34 -10.29 4.09 3.09
CA LYS A 34 -11.38 4.13 4.07
C LYS A 34 -12.72 3.69 3.50
N THR A 35 -12.88 3.71 2.18
CA THR A 35 -14.15 3.36 1.51
C THR A 35 -14.38 1.86 1.52
N CYS A 36 -13.34 1.06 1.27
CA CYS A 36 -13.40 -0.39 1.28
C CYS A 36 -12.61 -1.02 2.44
N GLU A 37 -12.26 -0.20 3.44
CA GLU A 37 -11.50 -0.60 4.65
C GLU A 37 -10.24 -1.43 4.35
N PHE A 38 -9.58 -1.13 3.23
CA PHE A 38 -8.35 -1.80 2.81
C PHE A 38 -7.15 -1.09 3.43
N ASP A 39 -6.23 -1.83 4.06
CA ASP A 39 -4.94 -1.33 4.54
C ASP A 39 -3.84 -2.34 4.20
N GLY A 40 -3.18 -2.14 3.06
CA GLY A 40 -2.11 -3.01 2.57
C GLY A 40 -0.71 -2.58 3.01
N ARG A 41 -0.56 -1.63 3.94
CA ARG A 41 0.77 -1.07 4.27
C ARG A 41 1.72 -2.10 4.86
N GLU A 42 1.21 -2.99 5.71
CA GLU A 42 2.00 -4.04 6.34
C GLU A 42 2.50 -5.04 5.31
N ASP A 43 1.60 -5.55 4.45
CA ASP A 43 1.94 -6.47 3.37
C ASP A 43 2.93 -5.84 2.39
N ASN A 44 2.69 -4.61 1.95
CA ASN A 44 3.57 -3.92 1.02
C ASN A 44 4.95 -3.62 1.60
N ASP A 45 5.04 -3.29 2.90
CA ASP A 45 6.32 -3.13 3.58
C ASP A 45 7.08 -4.45 3.60
N ALA A 46 6.42 -5.55 3.97
CA ALA A 46 7.00 -6.89 4.01
C ALA A 46 7.48 -7.35 2.61
N MET A 47 6.66 -7.17 1.57
CA MET A 47 7.00 -7.51 0.18
C MET A 47 8.22 -6.73 -0.34
N MET A 48 8.44 -5.51 0.16
CA MET A 48 9.61 -4.70 -0.19
C MET A 48 10.86 -5.01 0.66
N GLY A 49 10.73 -5.89 1.66
CA GLY A 49 11.75 -6.22 2.64
C GLY A 49 12.00 -5.12 3.66
N LEU A 50 10.95 -4.38 4.03
CA LEU A 50 10.97 -3.31 5.02
C LEU A 50 10.17 -3.73 6.26
N ASN A 51 10.65 -3.33 7.44
CA ASN A 51 9.88 -3.55 8.67
C ASN A 51 8.69 -2.60 8.69
N PRO A 52 7.47 -3.07 9.04
CA PRO A 52 6.30 -2.21 9.18
C PRO A 52 6.58 -1.03 10.11
N ALA A 53 6.26 0.18 9.67
CA ALA A 53 6.42 1.38 10.48
C ALA A 53 5.36 2.44 10.12
N PRO A 54 5.09 3.40 11.02
CA PRO A 54 4.13 4.47 10.74
C PRO A 54 4.65 5.35 9.60
N ARG A 55 3.98 5.25 8.45
CA ARG A 55 4.21 6.06 7.25
C ARG A 55 2.89 6.50 6.64
N ALA A 56 2.96 7.52 5.80
CA ALA A 56 1.83 7.91 4.98
C ALA A 56 1.48 6.79 3.97
N PRO A 57 0.20 6.67 3.60
CA PRO A 57 -0.24 5.70 2.60
C PRO A 57 0.33 6.03 1.23
N LEU A 58 0.51 5.01 0.43
CA LEU A 58 0.85 5.10 -0.98
C LEU A 58 -0.43 5.23 -1.82
N GLU A 59 -0.35 6.02 -2.88
CA GLU A 59 -1.42 6.17 -3.85
C GLU A 59 -0.92 5.69 -5.20
N LEU A 60 -1.77 4.97 -5.92
CA LEU A 60 -1.46 4.45 -7.24
C LEU A 60 -1.49 5.62 -8.24
N PRO A 61 -0.36 5.94 -8.93
CA PRO A 61 -0.35 6.98 -9.94
C PRO A 61 -1.28 6.66 -11.10
N ALA A 62 -1.56 7.68 -11.91
CA ALA A 62 -2.36 7.54 -13.11
C ALA A 62 -1.84 6.38 -13.99
N HIS A 63 -2.71 5.42 -14.28
CA HIS A 63 -2.38 4.18 -14.97
C HIS A 63 -3.50 3.77 -15.94
N TYR A 64 -3.16 2.87 -16.85
CA TYR A 64 -4.09 2.17 -17.72
C TYR A 64 -4.01 0.67 -17.42
N LYS A 65 -5.16 0.03 -17.26
CA LYS A 65 -5.26 -1.43 -17.17
C LYS A 65 -5.38 -1.98 -18.59
N ASN A 66 -4.46 -2.84 -19.00
CA ASN A 66 -4.56 -3.53 -20.26
C ASN A 66 -5.51 -4.73 -20.10
N GLN A 67 -6.57 -4.74 -20.91
CA GLN A 67 -7.64 -5.74 -20.82
C GLN A 67 -7.23 -7.13 -21.32
N LYS A 68 -6.11 -7.24 -22.06
CA LYS A 68 -5.67 -8.50 -22.66
C LYS A 68 -4.78 -9.33 -21.74
N ASP A 69 -3.91 -8.67 -20.97
CA ASP A 69 -2.90 -9.29 -20.10
C ASP A 69 -3.12 -8.95 -18.61
N GLY A 70 -4.08 -8.06 -18.31
CA GLY A 70 -4.33 -7.55 -16.97
C GLY A 70 -3.24 -6.61 -16.44
N SER A 71 -2.25 -6.25 -17.26
CA SER A 71 -1.09 -5.48 -16.82
C SER A 71 -1.43 -4.00 -16.63
N TYR A 72 -0.77 -3.36 -15.68
CA TYR A 72 -0.96 -1.95 -15.39
C TYR A 72 0.18 -1.13 -15.98
N THR A 73 -0.17 -0.23 -16.89
CA THR A 73 0.77 0.64 -17.60
C THR A 73 0.69 2.06 -17.06
N CYS A 74 1.82 2.66 -16.72
CA CYS A 74 1.86 4.06 -16.29
C CYS A 74 1.29 4.96 -17.40
N LYS A 75 0.33 5.82 -17.06
CA LYS A 75 -0.31 6.74 -18.02
C LYS A 75 0.64 7.80 -18.54
N GLN A 76 1.58 8.26 -17.72
CA GLN A 76 2.53 9.31 -18.11
C GLN A 76 3.63 8.81 -19.06
N HIS A 77 4.12 7.58 -18.87
CA HIS A 77 5.29 7.06 -19.60
C HIS A 77 4.96 5.88 -20.52
N GLY A 78 3.72 5.37 -20.51
CA GLY A 78 3.31 4.26 -21.36
C GLY A 78 4.05 2.94 -21.08
N ASN A 79 4.54 2.74 -19.85
CA ASN A 79 5.33 1.56 -19.48
C ASN A 79 4.74 0.83 -18.26
N ALA A 80 4.58 -0.49 -18.37
CA ALA A 80 4.12 -1.38 -17.30
C ALA A 80 5.13 -1.48 -16.14
N ASN A 81 6.42 -1.37 -16.45
CA ASN A 81 7.50 -1.39 -15.47
C ASN A 81 8.13 0.00 -15.32
N CYS A 82 7.28 1.04 -15.22
CA CYS A 82 7.76 2.41 -15.13
C CYS A 82 8.56 2.66 -13.85
N LYS A 83 9.90 2.66 -13.94
CA LYS A 83 10.80 2.91 -12.81
C LYS A 83 10.68 4.32 -12.22
N SER A 84 10.00 5.25 -12.89
CA SER A 84 9.76 6.60 -12.37
C SER A 84 8.49 6.66 -11.51
N CYS A 85 7.46 5.89 -11.85
CA CYS A 85 6.15 5.94 -11.21
C CYS A 85 5.87 4.74 -10.29
N PHE A 86 6.35 3.56 -10.64
CA PHE A 86 6.14 2.30 -9.92
C PHE A 86 7.41 1.83 -9.19
N SER A 87 8.32 2.75 -8.84
CA SER A 87 9.49 2.43 -8.01
C SER A 87 9.10 2.32 -6.54
N TRP A 88 8.24 1.36 -6.19
CA TRP A 88 7.57 1.31 -4.90
C TRP A 88 8.52 1.20 -3.73
N LYS A 89 9.54 0.33 -3.82
CA LYS A 89 10.59 0.22 -2.79
C LYS A 89 11.22 1.57 -2.45
N LYS A 90 11.49 2.42 -3.46
CA LYS A 90 12.06 3.76 -3.25
C LYS A 90 11.05 4.71 -2.60
N GLN A 91 9.79 4.66 -3.04
CA GLN A 91 8.72 5.51 -2.51
C GLN A 91 8.40 5.14 -1.06
N ILE A 92 8.18 3.85 -0.75
CA ILE A 92 7.94 3.35 0.60
C ILE A 92 9.12 3.68 1.51
N THR A 93 10.37 3.44 1.08
CA THR A 93 11.56 3.83 1.87
C THR A 93 11.59 5.33 2.18
N LYS A 94 11.19 6.19 1.23
CA LYS A 94 11.11 7.64 1.44
C LYS A 94 10.01 7.98 2.46
N LEU A 95 8.82 7.39 2.33
CA LEU A 95 7.71 7.57 3.26
C LEU A 95 8.06 7.11 4.68
N HIS A 96 8.80 6.02 4.83
CA HIS A 96 9.38 5.57 6.11
C HIS A 96 10.29 6.63 6.74
N LYS A 97 11.19 7.23 5.95
CA LYS A 97 12.08 8.30 6.44
C LYS A 97 11.29 9.54 6.85
N GLU A 98 10.25 9.89 6.10
CA GLU A 98 9.38 11.03 6.40
C GLU A 98 8.54 10.78 7.66
N GLY A 99 7.96 9.58 7.80
CA GLY A 99 7.23 9.15 9.00
C GLY A 99 8.10 9.19 10.26
N LYS A 100 9.35 8.69 10.17
CA LYS A 100 10.33 8.77 11.27
C LYS A 100 10.64 10.23 11.65
N LYS A 101 10.85 11.11 10.66
CA LYS A 101 11.09 12.55 10.92
C LYS A 101 9.88 13.23 11.55
N ALA A 102 8.68 12.94 11.07
CA ALA A 102 7.44 13.49 11.63
C ALA A 102 7.22 13.02 13.08
N ALA A 103 7.51 11.76 13.38
CA ALA A 103 7.46 11.22 14.74
C ALA A 103 8.49 11.88 15.66
N ALA A 104 9.70 12.14 15.17
CA ALA A 104 10.75 12.84 15.94
C ALA A 104 10.35 14.30 16.24
N LYS A 105 9.82 15.04 15.26
CA LYS A 105 9.35 16.43 15.46
C LYS A 105 8.20 16.54 16.47
N LYS A 106 7.28 15.57 16.48
CA LYS A 106 6.20 15.53 17.49
C LYS A 106 6.71 15.33 18.91
N LYS A 107 7.82 14.60 19.10
CA LYS A 107 8.46 14.45 20.42
C LYS A 107 9.16 15.73 20.89
N ASP A 108 9.69 16.51 19.95
CA ASP A 108 10.43 17.75 20.25
C ASP A 108 9.50 18.93 20.63
N ASN A 109 8.31 19.02 20.02
CA ASN A 109 7.38 20.14 20.23
C ASN A 109 6.50 20.02 21.50
N GLY A 110 6.81 19.08 22.39
CA GLY A 110 6.05 18.82 23.62
C GLY A 110 6.94 18.99 24.84
N THR A 111 7.33 20.22 25.18
CA THR A 111 7.64 20.68 26.55
C THR A 111 8.15 22.13 26.51
N ASN A 112 7.22 23.09 26.56
CA ASN A 112 7.48 24.32 27.30
C ASN A 112 6.17 24.79 27.94
N LEU A 113 5.74 24.05 28.96
CA LEU A 113 4.80 24.52 29.96
C LEU A 113 5.63 24.80 31.20
N TYR A 114 6.15 26.03 31.25
CA TYR A 114 6.63 26.68 32.47
C TYR A 114 5.67 27.82 32.79
#